data_AF-A0A1J5P6E6-F1
#
_entry.id   AF-A0A1J5P6E6-F1
#
_cell.length_a   1.000
_cell.length_b   1.000
_cell.length_c   1.000
_cell.angle_alpha   90.00
_cell.angle_beta   90.00
_cell.angle_gamma   90.00
#
_symmetry.space_group_name_H-M   'P 1'
#
loop_
_entity.id
_entity.type
_entity.pdbx_description
1 polymer ?
#
loop_
_entity_poly.entity_id
_entity_poly.type
_entity_poly.pdbx_seq_one_letter_code
_entity_poly.pdbx_strand_id
1 'polypeptide(L)' 'MSVAIKPTSSILIPRESMDVNGQPAQVVTKGRHDPCVGIRATPILEAMLALVVMDHALRHRAQCGDVASGLTAIAAHI' A
#
# COMPACT_ATOMS: atom_id res chain seq x y z
N MET A 1 6.86 10.12 2.25
CA MET A 1 6.43 8.98 1.41
C MET A 1 5.84 9.55 0.13
N SER A 2 6.25 9.07 -1.04
CA SER A 2 5.67 9.45 -2.33
C SER A 2 5.12 8.21 -3.01
N VAL A 3 3.90 8.29 -3.55
CA VAL A 3 3.21 7.15 -4.17
C VAL A 3 2.52 7.63 -5.44
N ALA A 4 2.68 6.89 -6.53
CA ALA A 4 1.96 7.11 -7.77
C ALA A 4 0.71 6.24 -7.81
N ILE A 5 -0.42 6.83 -8.21
CA ILE A 5 -1.71 6.16 -8.27
C ILE A 5 -2.25 6.27 -9.68
N LYS A 6 -2.61 5.14 -10.28
CA LYS A 6 -3.26 5.15 -11.58
C LYS A 6 -4.61 5.88 -11.52
N PRO A 7 -5.09 6.48 -12.62
CA PRO A 7 -6.45 7.00 -12.68
C PRO A 7 -7.51 5.91 -12.39
N THR A 8 -8.71 6.34 -12.01
CA THR A 8 -9.86 5.45 -11.86
C THR A 8 -10.14 4.73 -13.17
N SER A 9 -10.28 3.40 -13.14
CA SER A 9 -10.50 2.59 -14.36
C SER A 9 -11.91 2.77 -14.93
N SER A 10 -12.90 3.00 -14.07
CA SER A 10 -14.29 3.24 -14.47
C SER A 10 -14.47 4.69 -14.88
N ILE A 11 -14.75 4.90 -16.16
CA ILE A 11 -15.00 6.21 -16.76
C ILE A 11 -16.26 6.16 -17.62
N LEU A 12 -16.91 7.31 -17.81
CA LEU A 12 -18.16 7.39 -18.58
C LEU A 12 -17.96 7.21 -20.09
N ILE A 13 -16.70 7.26 -20.57
CA ILE A 13 -16.36 7.13 -21.99
C ILE A 13 -16.33 5.64 -22.36
N PRO A 14 -17.07 5.20 -23.39
CA PRO A 14 -17.00 3.82 -23.86
C PRO A 14 -15.57 3.43 -24.27
N ARG A 15 -15.14 2.24 -23.86
CA ARG A 15 -13.83 1.66 -24.20
C ARG A 15 -13.98 0.26 -24.77
N GLU A 16 -13.12 -0.08 -25.72
CA GLU A 16 -13.00 -1.44 -26.22
C GLU A 16 -12.31 -2.32 -25.16
N SER A 17 -12.81 -3.53 -25.01
CA SER A 17 -12.31 -4.54 -24.09
C SER A 17 -12.74 -5.94 -24.57
N MET A 18 -12.63 -6.94 -23.70
CA MET A 18 -13.07 -8.31 -23.96
C MET A 18 -13.95 -8.82 -22.82
N ASP A 19 -14.90 -9.67 -23.14
CA ASP A 19 -15.71 -10.37 -22.15
C ASP A 19 -14.97 -11.59 -21.57
N VAL A 20 -15.61 -12.29 -20.62
CA VAL A 20 -15.04 -13.48 -19.98
C VAL A 20 -14.86 -14.68 -20.93
N ASN A 21 -15.52 -14.67 -22.09
CA ASN A 21 -15.40 -15.69 -23.13
C ASN A 21 -14.35 -15.30 -24.19
N GLY A 22 -13.67 -14.16 -24.00
CA GLY A 22 -12.65 -13.63 -24.89
C GLY A 22 -13.20 -12.96 -26.16
N GLN A 23 -14.49 -12.67 -26.22
CA GLN A 23 -15.09 -11.98 -27.37
C GLN A 23 -14.95 -10.46 -27.23
N PRO A 24 -14.76 -9.71 -28.35
CA PRO A 24 -14.71 -8.26 -28.32
C PRO A 24 -15.98 -7.66 -27.71
N ALA A 25 -15.81 -6.74 -26.76
CA ALA A 25 -16.91 -6.07 -26.07
C ALA A 25 -16.60 -4.60 -25.83
N GLN A 26 -17.64 -3.77 -25.76
CA GLN A 26 -17.51 -2.37 -25.36
C GLN A 26 -17.93 -2.21 -23.89
N VAL A 27 -17.04 -1.66 -23.07
CA VAL A 27 -17.30 -1.39 -21.66
C VAL A 27 -17.65 0.09 -21.49
N VAL A 28 -18.81 0.34 -20.90
CA VAL A 28 -19.24 1.67 -20.47
C VAL A 28 -19.79 1.59 -19.05
N THR A 29 -19.13 2.27 -18.11
CA THR A 29 -19.56 2.30 -16.72
C THR A 29 -20.46 3.51 -16.48
N LYS A 30 -21.73 3.28 -16.13
CA LYS A 30 -22.70 4.33 -15.79
C LYS A 30 -22.81 4.48 -14.26
N GLY A 31 -23.19 5.66 -13.78
CA GLY A 31 -23.37 5.95 -12.36
C GLY A 31 -22.17 6.65 -11.70
N ARG A 32 -22.28 6.90 -10.39
CA ARG A 32 -21.30 7.69 -9.62
C ARG A 32 -20.04 6.87 -9.35
N HIS A 33 -18.92 7.31 -9.91
CA HIS A 33 -17.59 6.76 -9.68
C HIS A 33 -16.67 7.87 -9.20
N ASP A 34 -15.59 7.50 -8.50
CA ASP A 34 -14.64 8.49 -8.02
C ASP A 34 -13.84 9.07 -9.19
N PRO A 35 -13.85 10.42 -9.37
CA PRO A 35 -13.02 11.05 -10.41
C PRO A 35 -11.53 10.92 -10.08
N CYS A 36 -11.19 10.74 -8.80
CA CYS A 36 -9.84 10.50 -8.33
C CYS A 36 -9.88 9.58 -7.11
N VAL A 37 -9.35 8.35 -7.25
CA VAL A 37 -9.19 7.44 -6.10
C VAL A 37 -8.08 7.87 -5.14
N GLY A 38 -7.17 8.75 -5.59
CA GLY A 38 -6.00 9.18 -4.81
C GLY A 38 -6.35 9.90 -3.52
N ILE A 39 -7.44 10.68 -3.50
CA ILE A 39 -7.88 11.40 -2.28
C ILE A 39 -8.22 10.42 -1.16
N ARG A 40 -8.83 9.28 -1.50
CA ARG A 40 -9.15 8.23 -0.52
C ARG A 40 -7.96 7.33 -0.21
N ALA A 41 -6.92 7.34 -1.05
CA ALA A 41 -5.76 6.49 -0.85
C ALA A 41 -4.87 6.97 0.31
N THR A 42 -4.78 8.27 0.57
CA THR A 42 -3.96 8.82 1.64
C THR A 42 -4.20 8.16 3.01
N PRO A 43 -5.43 8.14 3.57
CA PRO A 43 -5.66 7.51 4.87
C PRO A 43 -5.40 5.99 4.86
N ILE A 44 -5.60 5.32 3.72
CA ILE A 44 -5.29 3.90 3.55
C ILE A 44 -3.78 3.69 3.64
N LEU A 45 -3.00 4.50 2.92
CA LEU A 45 -1.55 4.38 2.88
C LEU A 45 -0.91 4.70 4.23
N GLU A 46 -1.43 5.69 4.96
CA GLU A 46 -0.98 6.00 6.32
C GLU A 46 -1.22 4.83 7.28
N ALA A 47 -2.39 4.21 7.23
CA ALA A 47 -2.69 3.04 8.04
C ALA A 47 -1.78 1.85 7.68
N MET A 48 -1.56 1.61 6.38
CA MET A 48 -0.66 0.55 5.91
C MET A 48 0.79 0.79 6.37
N LEU A 49 1.27 2.03 6.31
CA LEU A 49 2.59 2.39 6.81
C LEU A 49 2.70 2.12 8.32
N ALA A 50 1.70 2.53 9.11
CA ALA A 50 1.68 2.30 10.55
C ALA A 50 1.72 0.80 10.89
N LEU A 51 0.94 -0.02 10.17
CA LEU A 51 0.92 -1.48 10.34
C LEU A 51 2.29 -2.10 10.05
N VAL A 52 2.92 -1.74 8.94
CA VAL A 52 4.25 -2.27 8.55
C VAL A 52 5.31 -1.89 9.58
N VAL A 53 5.33 -0.63 10.02
CA VAL A 53 6.29 -0.17 11.04
C VAL A 53 6.06 -0.89 12.36
N MET A 54 4.80 -1.06 12.78
CA MET A 54 4.47 -1.76 14.03
C MET A 54 4.89 -3.23 13.98
N ASP A 55 4.65 -3.92 12.86
CA ASP A 55 5.10 -5.31 12.68
C ASP A 55 6.62 -5.43 12.81
N HIS A 56 7.38 -4.55 12.14
CA HIS A 56 8.84 -4.54 12.27
C HIS A 56 9.31 -4.24 13.70
N ALA A 57 8.65 -3.29 14.39
CA ALA A 57 8.97 -2.99 15.79
C ALA A 57 8.73 -4.18 16.71
N LEU A 58 7.61 -4.90 16.54
CA LEU A 58 7.30 -6.10 17.31
C LEU A 58 8.29 -7.24 17.03
N ARG A 59 8.65 -7.47 15.77
CA ARG A 59 9.65 -8.49 15.39
C ARG A 59 11.00 -8.21 16.04
N HIS A 60 11.46 -6.95 15.97
CA HIS A 60 12.71 -6.56 16.62
C HIS A 60 12.63 -6.77 18.14
N ARG A 61 11.53 -6.36 18.78
CA ARG A 61 11.33 -6.60 20.22
C ARG A 61 11.31 -8.09 20.56
N ALA A 62 10.66 -8.94 19.76
CA ALA A 62 10.60 -10.37 20.01
C ALA A 62 11.98 -11.05 19.91
N GLN A 63 12.87 -10.55 19.05
CA GLN A 63 14.22 -11.09 18.89
C GLN A 63 15.22 -10.53 19.92
N CYS A 64 15.16 -9.23 20.18
CA CYS A 64 16.19 -8.49 20.89
C CYS A 64 15.75 -7.93 22.25
N GLY A 65 14.45 -7.92 22.54
CA GLY A 65 13.87 -7.14 23.65
C GLY A 65 14.33 -7.56 25.04
N ASP A 66 14.61 -8.85 25.23
CA ASP A 66 15.06 -9.41 26.51
C ASP A 66 16.51 -9.90 26.47
N VAL A 67 17.25 -9.58 25.40
CA VAL A 67 18.65 -10.01 25.24
C VAL A 67 19.54 -9.20 26.17
N ALA A 68 19.94 -9.80 27.29
CA ALA A 68 21.01 -9.28 28.14
C ALA A 68 22.37 -9.72 27.57
N SER A 69 23.16 -8.77 27.07
CA SER A 69 24.54 -9.04 26.67
C SER A 69 25.43 -9.19 27.91
N GLY A 70 26.05 -10.35 28.08
CA GLY A 70 27.09 -10.57 29.10
C GLY A 70 28.46 -10.01 28.70
N LEU A 71 28.58 -9.41 27.51
CA LEU A 71 29.80 -8.80 27.01
C LEU A 71 29.91 -7.36 27.51
N THR A 72 31.08 -6.99 28.02
CA THR A 72 31.40 -5.61 28.39
C THR A 72 31.32 -4.72 27.15
N ALA A 73 30.58 -3.60 27.25
CA ALA A 73 30.50 -2.63 26.16
C ALA A 73 31.91 -2.10 25.82
N ILE A 74 32.32 -2.28 24.58
CA ILE A 74 33.58 -1.72 24.07
C ILE A 74 33.29 -0.24 23.78
N ALA A 75 34.16 0.66 24.25
CA ALA A 75 34.02 2.08 23.98
C ALA A 75 34.03 2.31 22.46
N ALA A 76 32.97 2.92 21.94
CA ALA A 76 32.94 3.34 20.55
C ALA A 76 34.03 4.40 20.33
N HIS A 77 34.97 4.15 19.42
CA HIS A 77 35.86 5.19 18.93
C HIS A 77 35.05 6.11 18.01
N ILE A 78 34.80 7.33 18.49
CA ILE A 78 34.45 8.47 17.63
C ILE A 78 35.76 9.06 17.12
#